data_AF-A0A091VMI6-F1
#
_entry.id   AF-A0A091VMI6-F1
#
_cell.length_a   1.000
_cell.length_b   1.000
_cell.length_c   1.000
_cell.angle_alpha   90.00
_cell.angle_beta   90.00
_cell.angle_gamma   90.00
#
_symmetry.space_group_name_H-M   'P 1'
#
loop_
_entity.id
_entity.type
_entity.pdbx_description
1 polymer ?
#
loop_
_entity_poly.entity_id
_entity_poly.type
_entity_poly.pdbx_seq_one_letter_code
_entity_poly.pdbx_strand_id
1 'polypeptide(L)'
;PVHVITKKPMSWHDNIEEPADAKFLNLIHHAALEPTKKYSEPQTESQEIGWNTTPLIQVDRTDCRLYFPRRRTDITKCCHGARGG
;
A
#
# COMPACT_ATOMS: atom_id res chain seq x y z
N PRO A 1 -39.95 33.88 3.14
CA PRO A 1 -38.48 33.66 3.09
C PRO A 1 -38.16 32.17 2.88
N VAL A 2 -37.58 31.82 1.73
CA VAL A 2 -37.20 30.43 1.41
C VAL A 2 -35.82 30.17 2.00
N HIS A 3 -35.71 29.19 2.90
CA HIS A 3 -34.45 28.78 3.51
C HIS A 3 -33.78 27.72 2.62
N VAL A 4 -32.57 28.00 2.13
CA VAL A 4 -31.79 27.03 1.35
C VAL A 4 -31.02 26.16 2.34
N ILE A 5 -31.40 24.89 2.43
CA ILE A 5 -30.68 23.89 3.22
C ILE A 5 -29.47 23.44 2.38
N THR A 6 -28.26 23.69 2.89
CA THR A 6 -27.01 23.25 2.26
C THR A 6 -26.92 21.72 2.32
N LYS A 7 -26.80 21.09 1.14
CA LYS A 7 -26.60 19.65 1.04
C LYS A 7 -25.23 19.24 1.57
N LYS A 8 -25.13 17.98 2.04
CA LYS A 8 -23.85 17.40 2.48
C LYS A 8 -22.90 17.30 1.28
N PRO A 9 -21.71 17.94 1.33
CA PRO A 9 -20.84 18.11 0.17
C PRO A 9 -20.29 16.82 -0.43
N MET A 10 -20.29 15.72 0.33
CA MET A 10 -19.80 14.39 -0.09
C MET A 10 -20.91 13.33 -0.07
N SER A 11 -22.16 13.75 -0.29
CA SER A 11 -23.30 12.86 -0.48
C SER A 11 -22.98 11.83 -1.58
N TRP A 12 -22.93 10.54 -1.22
CA TRP A 12 -22.66 9.44 -2.18
C TRP A 12 -23.60 9.47 -3.39
N HIS A 13 -24.81 10.01 -3.23
CA HIS A 13 -25.84 10.06 -4.26
C HIS A 13 -25.63 11.23 -5.24
N ASP A 14 -24.80 12.21 -4.86
CA ASP A 14 -24.41 13.35 -5.70
C ASP A 14 -22.94 13.22 -6.18
N ASN A 15 -22.26 12.09 -5.90
CA ASN A 15 -20.89 11.85 -6.34
C ASN A 15 -20.90 11.46 -7.83
N ILE A 16 -20.89 12.47 -8.68
CA ILE A 16 -20.66 12.29 -10.11
C ILE A 16 -19.17 11.93 -10.24
N GLU A 17 -18.89 10.72 -10.72
CA GLU A 17 -17.53 10.27 -11.04
C GLU A 17 -17.06 11.04 -12.29
N GLU A 18 -16.59 12.26 -12.07
CA GLU A 18 -15.93 13.04 -13.12
C GLU A 18 -14.59 12.36 -13.43
N PRO A 19 -14.30 12.03 -14.71
CA PRO A 19 -13.02 11.43 -15.07
C PRO A 19 -11.91 12.38 -14.66
N ALA A 20 -11.08 11.95 -13.70
CA ALA A 20 -9.98 12.75 -13.21
C ALA A 20 -9.08 13.19 -14.38
N ASP A 21 -8.73 14.48 -14.42
CA ASP A 21 -7.87 15.05 -15.48
C ASP A 21 -6.61 14.19 -15.64
N ALA A 22 -6.37 13.71 -16.87
CA ALA A 22 -5.21 12.90 -17.21
C ALA A 22 -3.89 13.59 -16.79
N LYS A 23 -3.83 14.92 -16.78
CA LYS A 23 -2.66 15.66 -16.28
C LYS A 23 -2.48 15.49 -14.77
N PHE A 24 -3.57 15.50 -14.01
CA PHE A 24 -3.55 15.29 -12.56
C PHE A 24 -3.19 13.84 -12.21
N LEU A 25 -3.73 12.87 -12.93
CA LEU A 25 -3.36 11.46 -12.76
C LEU A 25 -1.87 11.23 -13.06
N ASN A 26 -1.36 11.80 -14.15
CA ASN A 26 0.06 11.73 -14.49
C ASN A 26 0.95 12.36 -13.41
N LEU A 27 0.50 13.44 -12.77
CA LEU A 27 1.19 14.06 -11.64
C LEU A 27 1.24 13.13 -10.43
N ILE A 28 0.16 12.44 -10.10
CA ILE A 28 0.12 11.44 -9.02
C ILE A 28 1.04 10.26 -9.35
N HIS A 29 1.01 9.75 -10.58
CA HIS A 29 1.88 8.66 -11.02
C HIS A 29 3.36 9.06 -10.94
N HIS A 30 3.71 10.29 -11.33
CA HIS A 30 5.06 10.83 -11.17
C HIS A 30 5.42 11.08 -9.69
N ALA A 31 4.44 11.50 -8.88
CA ALA A 31 4.58 11.64 -7.44
C ALA A 31 4.79 10.28 -6.74
N ALA A 32 4.30 9.19 -7.31
CA ALA A 32 4.46 7.83 -6.83
C ALA A 32 5.81 7.17 -7.19
N LEU A 33 6.68 7.86 -7.95
CA LEU A 33 8.05 7.37 -8.15
C LEU A 33 8.76 7.22 -6.80
N GLU A 34 9.53 6.13 -6.66
CA GLU A 34 10.24 5.78 -5.42
C GLU A 34 11.11 6.96 -4.95
N PRO A 35 11.12 7.28 -3.64
CA PRO A 35 11.93 8.37 -3.09
C PRO A 35 13.40 8.34 -3.53
N THR A 36 13.97 7.14 -3.64
CA THR A 36 15.35 6.87 -4.09
C THR A 36 15.64 7.27 -5.54
N LYS A 37 14.60 7.46 -6.38
CA LYS A 37 14.74 7.96 -7.76
C LYS A 37 14.64 9.48 -7.85
N LYS A 38 14.14 10.15 -6.79
CA LYS A 38 13.90 11.59 -6.77
C LYS A 38 14.97 12.36 -6.03
N TYR A 39 15.50 11.77 -4.97
CA TYR A 39 16.48 12.42 -4.09
C TYR A 39 17.71 11.54 -4.01
N SER A 40 18.89 12.15 -3.89
CA SER A 40 20.15 11.43 -3.66
C SER A 40 20.24 10.85 -2.24
N GLU A 41 19.51 11.44 -1.29
CA GLU A 41 19.57 11.13 0.13
C GLU A 41 18.15 11.13 0.75
N PRO A 42 17.91 10.35 1.83
CA PRO A 42 16.62 10.32 2.50
C PRO A 42 16.31 11.69 3.13
N GLN A 43 15.06 12.15 2.97
CA GLN A 43 14.61 13.46 3.46
C GLN A 43 13.92 13.38 4.82
N THR A 44 13.59 12.16 5.29
CA THR A 44 12.89 11.91 6.55
C THR A 44 13.41 10.65 7.21
N GLU A 45 13.25 10.54 8.54
CA GLU A 45 13.65 9.35 9.31
C GLU A 45 12.98 8.07 8.78
N SER A 46 11.69 8.15 8.41
CA SER A 46 10.98 7.01 7.82
C SER A 46 11.57 6.59 6.47
N GLN A 47 12.11 7.53 5.69
CA GLN A 47 12.79 7.20 4.45
C GLN A 47 14.16 6.59 4.70
N GLU A 48 14.88 7.00 5.75
CA GLU A 48 16.18 6.43 6.13
C GLU A 48 16.07 4.91 6.38
N ILE A 49 15.03 4.47 7.08
CA ILE A 49 14.76 3.05 7.36
C ILE A 49 14.55 2.25 6.06
N GLY A 50 13.87 2.83 5.08
CA GLY A 50 13.52 2.18 3.81
C GLY A 50 14.43 2.51 2.64
N TRP A 51 15.49 3.31 2.84
CA TRP A 51 16.27 3.90 1.76
C TRP A 51 17.08 2.84 1.00
N ASN A 52 17.74 1.96 1.75
CA ASN A 52 18.53 0.85 1.22
C ASN A 52 17.71 -0.44 1.28
N THR A 53 16.99 -0.75 0.21
CA THR A 53 16.18 -1.98 0.10
C THR A 53 17.00 -3.24 -0.17
N THR A 54 18.28 -3.08 -0.52
CA THR A 54 19.19 -4.20 -0.74
C THR A 54 19.60 -4.79 0.60
N PRO A 55 19.30 -6.07 0.87
CA PRO A 55 19.68 -6.68 2.14
C PRO A 55 21.21 -6.77 2.25
N LEU A 56 21.75 -6.46 3.43
CA LEU A 56 23.19 -6.55 3.72
C LEU A 56 23.74 -7.98 3.55
N ILE A 57 22.89 -8.98 3.77
CA ILE A 57 23.21 -10.40 3.58
C ILE A 57 22.39 -10.89 2.39
N GLN A 58 23.07 -11.45 1.39
CA GLN A 58 22.39 -12.14 0.31
C GLN A 58 21.77 -13.43 0.84
N VAL A 59 20.44 -13.46 0.87
CA VAL A 59 19.68 -14.65 1.28
C VAL A 59 19.33 -15.44 0.04
N ASP A 60 19.96 -16.60 -0.15
CA ASP A 60 19.50 -17.57 -1.13
C ASP A 60 18.22 -18.24 -0.61
N ARG A 61 17.08 -17.88 -1.21
CA ARG A 61 15.77 -18.47 -0.88
C ARG A 61 15.56 -19.85 -1.51
N THR A 62 16.51 -20.34 -2.31
CA THR A 62 16.48 -21.67 -2.91
C THR A 62 17.28 -22.70 -2.11
N ASP A 63 18.24 -22.25 -1.30
CA ASP A 63 18.99 -23.12 -0.40
C ASP A 63 18.10 -23.64 0.73
N CYS A 64 17.66 -24.90 0.60
CA CYS A 64 16.84 -25.58 1.58
C CYS A 64 17.56 -25.90 2.90
N ARG A 65 18.89 -25.72 2.97
CA ARG A 65 19.67 -25.88 4.20
C ARG A 65 19.56 -24.67 5.13
N LEU A 66 19.26 -23.49 4.58
CA LEU A 66 19.26 -22.22 5.32
C LEU A 66 17.91 -21.51 5.27
N TYR A 67 17.07 -21.78 4.26
CA TYR A 67 15.78 -21.12 4.08
C TYR A 67 14.59 -21.95 4.59
N PHE A 68 14.12 -21.64 5.80
CA PHE A 68 13.00 -22.32 6.48
C PHE A 68 11.79 -21.41 6.72
N PRO A 69 11.10 -20.92 5.67
CA PRO A 69 9.90 -20.10 5.87
C PRO A 69 8.76 -20.95 6.46
N ARG A 70 7.95 -20.34 7.33
CA ARG A 70 6.72 -20.99 7.81
C ARG A 70 5.80 -21.29 6.62
N ARG A 71 5.40 -22.56 6.48
CA ARG A 71 4.43 -23.00 5.48
C ARG A 71 3.10 -23.30 6.15
N ARG A 72 2.01 -22.83 5.54
CA ARG A 72 0.66 -23.22 5.96
C ARG A 72 0.37 -24.61 5.44
N THR A 73 -0.01 -25.52 6.35
CA THR A 73 -0.51 -26.87 6.05
C THR A 73 -2.01 -26.92 6.25
N ASP A 74 -2.67 -27.96 5.74
CA ASP A 74 -4.13 -28.09 5.84
C ASP A 74 -4.61 -28.19 7.30
N ILE A 75 -3.80 -28.77 8.19
CA ILE A 75 -4.04 -28.76 9.65
C ILE A 75 -4.07 -27.32 10.17
N THR A 76 -3.05 -26.50 9.85
CA THR A 76 -3.02 -25.10 10.28
C THR A 76 -4.14 -24.26 9.67
N LYS A 77 -4.68 -24.63 8.50
CA LYS A 77 -5.85 -23.97 7.91
C LYS A 77 -7.14 -24.37 8.64
N CYS A 78 -7.32 -25.66 8.93
CA CYS A 78 -8.53 -26.21 9.52
C CYS A 78 -8.77 -25.71 10.96
N CYS A 79 -7.72 -25.68 11.80
CA CYS A 79 -7.86 -25.30 13.20
C CYS A 79 -8.26 -23.84 13.45
N HIS A 80 -8.22 -22.96 12.44
CA HIS A 80 -8.73 -21.58 12.53
C HIS A 80 -10.21 -21.43 12.13
N GLY A 81 -10.81 -22.45 11.49
CA GLY A 81 -12.21 -22.43 11.05
C GLY A 81 -13.20 -23.07 12.02
N ALA A 82 -12.73 -23.73 13.09
CA ALA A 82 -13.58 -24.53 13.98
C ALA A 82 -14.08 -23.79 15.24
N ARG A 83 -14.06 -22.44 15.26
CA ARG A 83 -14.58 -21.60 16.37
C ARG A 83 -15.69 -20.63 15.94
N GLY A 84 -16.53 -21.04 15.00
CA GLY A 84 -17.69 -20.26 14.57
C GLY A 84 -18.79 -21.16 14.05
N GLY A 85 -19.49 -21.82 14.97
CA GLY A 85 -20.74 -22.55 14.75
C GLY A 85 -21.66 -22.28 15.93
#